data_AF-A0A662XSZ0-F1
#
_entry.id   AF-A0A662XSZ0-F1
#
_cell.length_a   1.000
_cell.length_b   1.000
_cell.length_c   1.000
_cell.angle_alpha   90.00
_cell.angle_beta   90.00
_cell.angle_gamma   90.00
#
_symmetry.space_group_name_H-M   'P 1'
#
loop_
_entity.id
_entity.type
_entity.pdbx_description
1 polymer ?
#
loop_
_entity_poly.entity_id
_entity_poly.type
_entity_poly.pdbx_seq_one_letter_code
_entity_poly.pdbx_strand_id
1 'polypeptide(L)'
;VFEFKNDEKRWADKGVHPLKVLVNKETKSARILVRNEIGKIVLNSSLYKGLTVRPHEVKGKKTGVTLALQVEGGSMAQFLLKVNAARVDEFVKALEAAAGAS
;
A
#
# COMPACT_ATOMS: atom_id res chain seq x y z
N VAL A 1 7.73 -2.21 4.36
CA VAL A 1 6.94 -1.11 3.75
C VAL A 1 7.94 -0.02 3.44
N PHE A 2 7.94 0.53 2.24
CA PHE A 2 8.86 1.61 1.88
C PHE A 2 8.05 2.83 1.44
N GLU A 3 8.39 3.99 1.98
CA GLU A 3 7.83 5.29 1.60
C GLU A 3 8.91 6.09 0.87
N PHE A 4 8.61 6.62 -0.31
CA PHE A 4 9.53 7.49 -1.01
C PHE A 4 9.50 8.89 -0.40
N LYS A 5 10.63 9.34 0.12
CA LYS A 5 10.85 10.69 0.65
C LYS A 5 11.35 11.57 -0.49
N ASN A 6 10.48 12.44 -0.98
CA ASN A 6 10.73 13.24 -2.19
C ASN A 6 11.81 14.31 -1.97
N ASP A 7 11.83 14.90 -0.77
CA ASP A 7 12.86 15.81 -0.26
C ASP A 7 14.24 15.15 -0.24
N GLU A 8 14.32 13.91 0.21
CA GLU A 8 15.57 13.15 0.32
C GLU A 8 15.89 12.31 -0.94
N LYS A 9 14.99 12.29 -1.92
CA LYS A 9 15.02 11.44 -3.12
C LYS A 9 15.38 9.97 -2.83
N ARG A 10 14.87 9.42 -1.72
CA ARG A 10 15.19 8.05 -1.28
C ARG A 10 13.99 7.28 -0.76
N TRP A 11 14.11 5.95 -0.77
CA TRP A 11 13.17 5.08 -0.09
C TRP A 11 13.50 4.99 1.40
N ALA A 12 12.57 5.40 2.25
CA ALA A 12 12.63 5.17 3.69
C ALA A 12 11.99 3.82 4.02
N ASP A 13 12.75 2.92 4.66
CA ASP A 13 12.21 1.68 5.19
C ASP A 13 11.36 1.97 6.43
N LYS A 14 10.13 1.44 6.44
CA LYS A 14 9.15 1.56 7.52
C LYS A 14 8.92 0.24 8.24
N GLY A 15 9.71 -0.79 7.94
CA GLY A 15 9.68 -2.09 8.60
C GLY A 15 8.81 -3.13 7.89
N VAL A 16 8.94 -4.36 8.35
CA VAL A 16 8.19 -5.53 7.87
C VAL A 16 7.12 -5.86 8.90
N HIS A 17 5.85 -5.68 8.52
CA HIS A 17 4.72 -5.80 9.43
C HIS A 17 3.50 -6.38 8.72
N PRO A 18 2.54 -6.96 9.46
CA PRO A 18 1.28 -7.41 8.89
C PRO A 18 0.54 -6.28 8.18
N LEU A 19 0.16 -6.53 6.92
CA LEU A 19 -0.61 -5.61 6.10
C LEU A 19 -2.05 -6.10 6.00
N LYS A 20 -3.00 -5.18 6.13
CA LYS A 20 -4.43 -5.43 5.94
C LYS A 20 -5.01 -4.47 4.89
N VAL A 21 -5.78 -5.02 3.96
CA VAL A 21 -6.73 -4.26 3.14
C VAL A 21 -8.09 -4.40 3.82
N LEU A 22 -8.67 -3.28 4.22
CA LEU A 22 -9.92 -3.25 4.99
C LEU A 22 -10.98 -2.52 4.18
N VAL A 23 -12.19 -3.08 4.14
CA VAL A 23 -13.36 -2.47 3.49
C VAL A 23 -14.43 -2.26 4.55
N ASN A 24 -14.95 -1.05 4.66
CA ASN A 24 -16.10 -0.76 5.52
C ASN A 24 -17.35 -1.43 4.94
N LYS A 25 -18.11 -2.14 5.78
CA LYS A 25 -19.28 -2.90 5.32
C LYS A 25 -20.46 -2.02 4.90
N GLU A 26 -20.60 -0.85 5.50
CA GLU A 26 -21.69 0.11 5.29
C GLU A 26 -21.34 1.07 4.15
N THR A 27 -20.23 1.80 4.29
CA THR A 27 -19.85 2.85 3.34
C THR A 27 -19.10 2.33 2.11
N LYS A 28 -18.67 1.06 2.13
CA LYS A 28 -17.77 0.44 1.13
C LYS A 28 -16.41 1.11 0.96
N SER A 29 -16.11 2.15 1.74
CA SER A 29 -14.81 2.80 1.71
C SER A 29 -13.73 1.84 2.16
N ALA A 30 -12.59 1.86 1.45
CA ALA A 30 -11.50 0.94 1.69
C ALA A 30 -10.23 1.66 2.14
N ARG A 31 -9.36 0.95 2.86
CA ARG A 31 -8.06 1.46 3.32
C ARG A 31 -7.01 0.36 3.38
N ILE A 32 -5.75 0.76 3.24
CA ILE A 32 -4.60 -0.05 3.65
C ILE A 32 -4.24 0.35 5.08
N LEU A 33 -4.06 -0.65 5.95
CA LEU A 33 -3.59 -0.48 7.30
C LEU A 33 -2.40 -1.41 7.57
N VAL A 34 -1.31 -0.82 8.07
CA VAL A 34 -0.13 -1.52 8.58
C VAL A 34 0.15 -0.99 9.97
N ARG A 35 0.33 -1.91 10.92
CA ARG A 35 0.73 -1.60 12.29
C ARG A 35 1.96 -2.42 12.66
N ASN A 36 2.87 -1.83 13.42
CA ASN A 36 4.00 -2.58 13.96
C ASN A 36 3.55 -3.49 15.13
N GLU A 37 4.50 -4.26 15.67
CA GLU A 37 4.24 -5.26 16.71
C GLU A 37 3.67 -4.67 18.01
N ILE A 38 4.00 -3.41 18.31
CA ILE A 38 3.47 -2.69 19.49
C ILE A 38 2.17 -1.92 19.17
N GLY A 39 1.57 -2.13 17.99
CA GLY A 39 0.28 -1.54 17.60
C GLY A 39 0.31 -0.13 17.03
N LYS A 40 1.50 0.51 16.92
CA LYS A 40 1.65 1.83 16.29
C LYS A 40 1.34 1.75 14.79
N ILE A 41 0.67 2.77 14.26
CA ILE A 41 0.35 2.88 12.85
C ILE A 41 1.63 3.19 12.07
N VAL A 42 1.90 2.38 11.05
CA VAL A 42 3.01 2.55 10.11
C VAL A 42 2.51 3.11 8.78
N LEU A 43 1.35 2.63 8.32
CA LEU A 43 0.66 3.11 7.13
C LEU A 43 -0.84 3.03 7.39
N ASN A 44 -1.56 4.12 7.16
CA ASN A 44 -3.00 4.18 7.19
C ASN A 44 -3.46 5.16 6.12
N SER A 45 -3.89 4.63 4.97
CA SER A 45 -4.36 5.45 3.84
C SER A 45 -5.60 4.84 3.24
N SER A 46 -6.53 5.71 2.86
CA SER A 46 -7.68 5.33 2.05
C SER A 46 -7.22 4.78 0.69
N LEU A 47 -7.97 3.80 0.20
CA LEU A 47 -7.97 3.41 -1.20
C LEU A 47 -9.07 4.19 -1.90
N TYR A 48 -8.79 4.65 -3.11
CA TYR A 48 -9.66 5.58 -3.83
C TYR A 48 -9.83 5.14 -5.28
N LYS A 49 -10.96 5.50 -5.88
CA LYS A 49 -11.25 5.22 -7.27
C LYS A 49 -10.18 5.84 -8.19
N GLY A 50 -9.65 5.04 -9.11
CA GLY A 50 -8.57 5.46 -10.01
C GLY A 50 -7.16 5.31 -9.42
N LEU A 51 -7.01 4.70 -8.24
CA LEU A 51 -5.71 4.28 -7.73
C LEU A 51 -4.98 3.40 -8.75
N THR A 52 -3.76 3.79 -9.11
CA THR A 52 -2.91 3.00 -10.00
C THR A 52 -2.00 2.09 -9.18
N VAL A 53 -2.24 0.78 -9.26
CA VAL A 53 -1.41 -0.24 -8.63
C VAL A 53 -0.49 -0.84 -9.69
N ARG A 54 0.84 -0.80 -9.46
CA ARG A 54 1.82 -1.36 -10.40
C ARG A 54 2.61 -2.47 -9.71
N PRO A 55 2.63 -3.71 -10.24
CA PRO A 55 3.53 -4.75 -9.74
C PRO A 55 4.98 -4.26 -9.72
N HIS A 56 5.69 -4.57 -8.64
CA HIS A 56 7.11 -4.29 -8.51
C HIS A 56 7.89 -5.57 -8.81
N GLU A 57 8.80 -5.50 -9.78
CA GLU A 57 9.59 -6.64 -10.23
C GLU A 57 11.08 -6.40 -10.03
N VAL A 58 11.78 -7.45 -9.61
CA VAL A 58 13.24 -7.49 -9.50
C VAL A 58 13.72 -8.74 -10.23
N LYS A 59 14.56 -8.57 -11.26
CA LYS A 59 15.08 -9.67 -12.08
C LYS A 59 13.98 -10.61 -12.62
N GLY A 60 12.87 -10.02 -13.09
CA GLY A 60 11.72 -10.75 -13.64
C GLY A 60 10.84 -11.45 -12.61
N LYS A 61 11.06 -11.23 -11.31
CA LYS A 61 10.22 -11.77 -10.23
C LYS A 61 9.43 -10.65 -9.57
N LYS A 62 8.11 -10.81 -9.48
CA LYS A 62 7.23 -9.94 -8.70
C LYS A 62 7.59 -10.05 -7.21
N THR A 63 7.85 -8.92 -6.58
CA THR A 63 8.26 -8.84 -5.16
C THR A 63 7.40 -7.88 -4.34
N GLY A 64 6.44 -7.22 -4.96
CA GLY A 64 5.58 -6.25 -4.30
C GLY A 64 4.72 -5.47 -5.27
N VAL A 65 4.22 -4.34 -4.79
CA VAL A 65 3.47 -3.36 -5.58
C VAL A 65 3.95 -1.95 -5.27
N THR A 66 3.89 -1.07 -6.26
CA THR A 66 4.08 0.36 -6.12
C THR A 66 2.76 1.08 -6.37
N LEU A 67 2.47 2.08 -5.55
CA LEU A 67 1.25 2.89 -5.65
C LEU A 67 1.46 4.27 -5.01
N ALA A 68 0.62 5.24 -5.38
CA ALA A 68 0.56 6.54 -4.72
C ALA A 68 -0.56 6.51 -3.67
N LEU A 69 -0.26 6.94 -2.44
CA LEU A 69 -1.20 7.00 -1.34
C LEU A 69 -1.21 8.39 -0.72
N GLN A 70 -2.35 8.77 -0.18
CA GLN A 70 -2.46 10.00 0.60
C GLN A 70 -1.73 9.82 1.93
N VAL A 71 -0.91 10.82 2.27
CA VAL A 71 -0.29 10.94 3.59
C VAL A 71 -0.94 12.07 4.37
N GLU A 72 -0.59 12.14 5.66
CA GLU A 72 -1.05 13.21 6.54
C GLU A 72 -0.72 14.58 5.94
N GLY A 73 -1.70 15.49 5.93
CA GLY A 73 -1.61 16.77 5.22
C GLY A 73 -2.15 16.77 3.79
N GLY A 74 -2.70 15.65 3.31
CA GLY A 74 -3.42 15.56 2.02
C GLY A 74 -2.52 15.46 0.79
N SER A 75 -1.21 15.41 0.97
CA SER A 75 -0.26 15.18 -0.12
C SER A 75 -0.23 13.71 -0.53
N MET A 76 0.24 13.45 -1.75
CA MET A 76 0.45 12.10 -2.27
C MET A 76 1.92 11.71 -2.09
N ALA A 77 2.17 10.52 -1.57
CA ALA A 77 3.51 9.92 -1.52
C ALA A 77 3.51 8.57 -2.24
N GLN A 78 4.64 8.24 -2.85
CA GLN A 78 4.82 6.93 -3.48
C GLN A 78 5.22 5.89 -2.43
N PHE A 79 4.56 4.74 -2.46
CA PHE A 79 4.85 3.61 -1.60
C PHE A 79 5.28 2.40 -2.43
N LEU A 80 6.21 1.63 -1.86
CA LEU A 80 6.55 0.29 -2.30
C LEU A 80 6.21 -0.69 -1.18
N LEU A 81 5.23 -1.55 -1.44
CA LEU A 81 4.76 -2.58 -0.52
C LEU A 81 5.27 -3.93 -1.00
N LYS A 82 6.36 -4.39 -0.39
CA LYS A 82 6.89 -5.73 -0.65
C LYS A 82 6.03 -6.79 0.04
N VAL A 83 5.70 -7.84 -0.69
CA VAL A 83 4.96 -9.02 -0.19
C VAL A 83 5.62 -10.29 -0.76
N ASN A 84 5.26 -11.46 -0.24
CA ASN A 84 5.70 -12.72 -0.82
C ASN A 84 5.33 -12.78 -2.31
N ALA A 85 6.27 -13.19 -3.17
CA ALA A 85 6.10 -13.26 -4.62
C ALA A 85 4.83 -14.02 -5.04
N ALA A 86 4.51 -15.12 -4.34
CA ALA A 86 3.32 -15.93 -4.62
C ALA A 86 1.99 -15.19 -4.34
N ARG A 87 2.04 -14.10 -3.58
CA ARG A 87 0.87 -13.32 -3.17
C ARG A 87 0.73 -11.97 -3.87
N VAL A 88 1.67 -11.60 -4.75
CA VAL A 88 1.63 -10.29 -5.41
C VAL A 88 0.36 -10.14 -6.24
N ASP A 89 0.01 -11.16 -7.02
CA ASP A 89 -1.16 -11.09 -7.92
C ASP A 89 -2.49 -11.09 -7.16
N GLU A 90 -2.59 -11.87 -6.08
CA GLU A 90 -3.71 -11.82 -5.13
C GLU A 90 -3.83 -10.42 -4.51
N PHE A 91 -2.69 -9.84 -4.12
CA PHE A 91 -2.65 -8.53 -3.47
C PHE A 91 -3.03 -7.40 -4.41
N VAL A 92 -2.56 -7.41 -5.67
CA VAL A 92 -2.96 -6.43 -6.70
C VAL A 92 -4.47 -6.47 -6.89
N LYS A 93 -5.05 -7.66 -7.09
CA LYS A 93 -6.51 -7.82 -7.25
C LYS A 93 -7.28 -7.31 -6.04
N ALA A 94 -6.80 -7.59 -4.82
CA ALA A 94 -7.43 -7.11 -3.60
C ALA A 94 -7.41 -5.57 -3.51
N LEU A 95 -6.31 -4.93 -3.91
CA LEU A 95 -6.20 -3.47 -3.92
C LEU A 95 -7.10 -2.83 -4.98
N GLU A 96 -7.12 -3.38 -6.19
CA GLU A 96 -7.96 -2.88 -7.29
C GLU A 96 -9.44 -3.05 -6.99
N ALA A 97 -9.85 -4.22 -6.48
CA ALA A 97 -11.23 -4.46 -6.09
C ALA A 97 -11.68 -3.53 -4.95
N ALA A 98 -10.81 -3.32 -3.95
CA ALA A 98 -11.11 -2.43 -2.84
C ALA A 98 -11.13 -0.95 -3.24
N ALA A 99 -10.25 -0.52 -4.16
CA ALA A 99 -10.23 0.84 -4.70
C ALA A 99 -11.39 1.11 -5.67
N GLY A 100 -11.89 0.09 -6.37
CA GLY A 100 -13.06 0.20 -7.26
C GLY A 100 -14.40 0.25 -6.51
N ALA A 101 -14.43 -0.22 -5.25
CA ALA A 101 -15.63 -0.22 -4.41
C ALA A 101 -15.87 1.12 -3.68
N SER A 102 -14.89 2.02 -3.67
CA SER A 102 -14.93 3.34 -3.01
C SER A 102 -15.39 4.47 -3.93
#